data_AF-A0A178HIN0-F1
#
_entry.id   AF-A0A178HIN0-F1
#
_cell.length_a   1.000
_cell.length_b   1.000
_cell.length_c   1.000
_cell.angle_alpha   90.00
_cell.angle_beta   90.00
_cell.angle_gamma   90.00
#
_symmetry.space_group_name_H-M   'P 1'
#
loop_
_entity.id
_entity.type
_entity.pdbx_description
1 polymer ?
#
loop_
_entity_poly.entity_id
_entity_poly.type
_entity_poly.pdbx_seq_one_letter_code
_entity_poly.pdbx_strand_id
1 'polypeptide(L)'
;MTESQQEYTAHFGKQTVKIVGNKSEEHIEEVVRRVNIALNEIKSKPSILSNQKMALLVAVNATSHWLENEAEIASQREQIERLSRQKARLETELQTLKQTIQQPNLTAFSEGGKLIQAKSQPSYSQASQSLLSESQRQVKAAKASENKGQSSKKTSQQAKASQDKQKADPSVVYYDPFAAKKAQGLSKTPRD
;
A
#
# COMPACT_ATOMS: atom_id res chain seq x y z
N MET A 1 -4.88 40.75 26.02
CA MET A 1 -6.35 40.76 26.11
C MET A 1 -6.72 39.91 27.31
N THR A 2 -7.35 40.50 28.32
CA THR A 2 -7.79 39.80 29.54
C THR A 2 -9.09 39.08 29.22
N GLU A 3 -9.07 37.74 29.16
CA GLU A 3 -10.29 36.93 29.06
C GLU A 3 -11.19 37.27 30.26
N SER A 4 -12.40 37.76 30.00
CA SER A 4 -13.35 38.11 31.06
C SER A 4 -13.90 36.82 31.68
N GLN A 5 -13.53 36.54 32.94
CA GLN A 5 -14.19 35.50 33.72
C GLN A 5 -15.63 35.90 34.01
N GLN A 6 -16.56 34.97 33.80
CA GLN A 6 -17.96 35.08 34.14
C GLN A 6 -18.27 34.16 35.34
N GLU A 7 -19.18 34.62 36.20
CA GLU A 7 -19.71 33.82 37.30
C GLU A 7 -21.02 33.15 36.88
N TYR A 8 -21.14 31.85 37.13
CA TYR A 8 -22.33 31.05 36.86
C TYR A 8 -22.84 30.45 38.16
N THR A 9 -24.15 30.49 38.38
CA THR A 9 -24.76 29.82 39.54
C THR A 9 -25.25 28.45 39.11
N ALA A 10 -24.74 27.40 39.75
CA ALA A 10 -25.02 26.01 39.40
C ALA A 10 -25.63 25.24 40.58
N HIS A 11 -26.51 24.28 40.25
CA HIS A 11 -27.18 23.43 41.23
C HIS A 11 -26.73 21.97 41.10
N PHE A 12 -26.12 21.45 42.16
CA PHE A 12 -25.71 20.05 42.29
C PHE A 12 -26.55 19.35 43.36
N GLY A 13 -27.63 18.68 42.93
CA GLY A 13 -28.64 18.15 43.85
C GLY A 13 -29.30 19.26 44.68
N LYS A 14 -29.07 19.27 46.01
CA LYS A 14 -29.60 20.30 46.93
C LYS A 14 -28.61 21.43 47.22
N GLN A 15 -27.42 21.39 46.64
CA GLN A 15 -26.37 22.38 46.87
C GLN A 15 -26.30 23.37 45.70
N THR A 16 -26.16 24.65 46.02
CA THR A 16 -25.96 25.72 45.03
C THR A 16 -24.55 26.25 45.19
N VAL A 17 -23.82 26.34 44.08
CA VAL A 17 -22.44 26.84 44.06
C VAL A 17 -22.25 27.84 42.93
N LYS A 18 -21.28 28.74 43.09
CA LYS A 18 -20.84 29.64 42.03
C LYS A 18 -19.62 29.05 41.32
N ILE A 19 -19.67 28.97 40.00
CA ILE A 19 -18.59 28.52 39.13
C ILE A 19 -18.04 29.75 38.43
N VAL A 20 -16.72 29.96 38.51
CA VAL A 20 -16.04 31.05 37.81
C VAL A 20 -15.27 30.47 36.63
N GLY A 21 -15.50 30.97 35.42
CA GLY A 21 -14.88 30.43 34.22
C GLY A 21 -14.99 31.34 32.99
N ASN A 22 -14.34 30.93 31.91
CA ASN A 22 -14.33 31.60 30.61
C ASN A 22 -15.08 30.81 29.52
N LYS A 23 -15.76 29.72 29.89
CA LYS A 23 -16.56 28.89 28.97
C LYS A 23 -17.96 29.45 28.84
N SER A 24 -18.65 29.13 27.74
CA SER A 24 -20.04 29.58 27.54
C SER A 24 -20.99 28.98 28.58
N GLU A 25 -22.12 29.64 28.79
CA GLU A 25 -23.15 29.19 29.73
C GLU A 25 -23.63 27.78 29.38
N GLU A 26 -23.91 27.49 28.10
CA GLU A 26 -24.38 26.18 27.65
C GLU A 26 -23.35 25.07 27.95
N HIS A 27 -22.06 25.39 27.86
CA HIS A 27 -21.00 24.46 28.23
C HIS A 27 -21.02 24.16 29.73
N ILE A 28 -21.17 25.18 30.56
CA ILE A 28 -21.24 25.02 32.02
C ILE A 28 -22.51 24.24 32.40
N GLU A 29 -23.66 24.54 31.81
CA GLU A 29 -24.90 23.81 32.03
C GLU A 29 -24.76 22.32 31.70
N GLU A 30 -24.13 21.99 30.57
CA GLU A 30 -23.88 20.61 30.19
C GLU A 30 -22.93 19.90 31.17
N VAL A 31 -21.90 20.59 31.68
CA VAL A 31 -21.03 20.06 32.74
C VAL A 31 -21.83 19.77 34.01
N VAL A 32 -22.67 20.72 34.45
CA VAL A 32 -23.52 20.57 35.63
C VAL A 32 -24.47 19.38 35.47
N ARG A 33 -25.10 19.24 34.30
CA ARG A 33 -25.97 18.13 33.96
C ARG A 33 -25.25 16.79 34.07
N ARG A 34 -24.04 16.67 33.51
CA ARG A 34 -23.22 15.43 33.57
C ARG A 34 -22.82 15.06 34.98
N VAL A 35 -22.37 16.04 35.78
CA VAL A 35 -22.01 15.79 37.20
C VAL A 35 -23.23 15.30 37.99
N ASN A 36 -24.41 15.90 37.77
CA ASN A 36 -25.64 15.45 38.43
C ASN A 36 -26.03 14.02 38.04
N ILE A 37 -25.87 13.64 36.76
CA ILE A 37 -26.07 12.26 36.31
C ILE A 37 -25.12 11.30 37.03
N ALA A 38 -23.82 11.60 37.04
CA ALA A 38 -22.82 10.78 37.71
C ALA A 38 -23.08 10.64 39.22
N LEU A 39 -23.49 11.73 39.89
CA LEU A 39 -23.88 11.69 41.30
C LEU A 39 -25.09 10.77 41.53
N ASN A 40 -26.08 10.79 40.64
CA ASN A 40 -27.26 9.94 40.75
C ASN A 40 -26.96 8.46 40.50
N GLU A 41 -26.05 8.16 39.57
CA GLU A 41 -25.58 6.79 39.30
C GLU A 41 -24.79 6.18 40.48
N ILE A 42 -24.10 7.01 41.26
CA ILE A 42 -23.41 6.56 42.47
C ILE A 42 -24.42 6.34 43.61
N LYS A 43 -25.41 7.23 43.74
CA LYS A 43 -26.47 7.11 44.77
C LYS A 43 -27.37 5.89 44.57
N SER A 44 -27.57 5.43 43.35
CA SER A 44 -28.38 4.24 43.05
C SER A 44 -27.69 2.94 43.47
N LYS A 45 -26.38 2.97 43.72
CA LYS A 45 -25.63 1.83 44.28
C LYS A 45 -25.81 1.82 45.80
N PRO A 46 -25.87 0.65 46.47
CA PRO A 46 -26.15 0.51 47.90
C PRO A 46 -24.99 0.95 48.81
N SER A 47 -24.38 2.09 48.52
CA SER A 47 -23.25 2.65 49.27
C SER A 47 -23.73 3.74 50.23
N ILE A 48 -23.44 3.58 51.52
CA ILE A 48 -23.64 4.62 52.54
C ILE A 48 -22.45 5.59 52.47
N LEU A 49 -22.29 6.27 51.32
CA LEU A 49 -21.24 7.27 51.12
C LEU A 49 -21.76 8.66 51.47
N SER A 50 -20.95 9.43 52.19
CA SER A 50 -21.24 10.86 52.42
C SER A 50 -21.18 11.62 51.09
N ASN A 51 -21.87 12.76 51.01
CA ASN A 51 -21.89 13.61 49.81
C ASN A 51 -20.47 13.98 49.33
N GLN A 52 -19.54 14.22 50.26
CA GLN A 52 -18.14 14.50 49.94
C GLN A 52 -17.45 13.30 49.28
N LYS A 53 -17.64 12.08 49.78
CA LYS A 53 -17.06 10.86 49.19
C LYS A 53 -17.66 10.57 47.81
N MET A 54 -18.95 10.83 47.61
CA MET A 54 -19.58 10.71 46.29
C MET A 54 -19.02 11.72 45.30
N ALA A 55 -18.87 12.99 45.71
CA ALA A 55 -18.27 14.02 44.85
C ALA A 55 -16.82 13.68 44.46
N LEU A 56 -16.03 13.14 45.41
CA LEU A 56 -14.68 12.66 45.14
C LEU A 56 -14.68 11.51 44.12
N LEU A 57 -15.61 10.55 44.25
CA LEU A 57 -15.71 9.45 43.30
C LEU A 57 -16.12 9.93 41.90
N VAL A 58 -17.01 10.91 41.79
CA VAL A 58 -17.33 11.57 40.51
C VAL A 58 -16.10 12.22 39.91
N ALA A 59 -15.32 12.95 40.71
CA ALA A 59 -14.09 13.59 40.24
C ALA A 59 -13.07 12.57 39.73
N VAL A 60 -12.82 11.50 40.48
CA VAL A 60 -11.90 10.42 40.08
C VAL A 60 -12.36 9.76 38.78
N ASN A 61 -13.65 9.43 38.66
CA ASN A 61 -14.18 8.81 37.44
C ASN A 61 -14.10 9.77 36.24
N ALA A 62 -14.41 11.05 36.44
CA ALA A 62 -14.30 12.06 35.39
C ALA A 62 -12.86 12.23 34.91
N THR A 63 -11.88 12.25 35.82
CA THR A 63 -10.46 12.29 35.47
C THR A 63 -10.01 11.03 34.74
N SER A 64 -10.48 9.84 35.16
CA SER A 64 -10.20 8.58 34.45
C SER A 64 -10.70 8.62 33.01
N HIS A 65 -11.95 9.03 32.80
CA HIS A 65 -12.52 9.17 31.45
C HIS A 65 -11.81 10.22 30.61
N TRP A 66 -11.37 11.32 31.22
CA TRP A 66 -10.57 12.32 30.51
C TRP A 66 -9.23 11.75 30.03
N LEU A 67 -8.53 10.98 30.86
CA LEU A 67 -7.28 10.31 30.48
C LEU A 67 -7.48 9.27 29.37
N GLU A 68 -8.56 8.48 29.45
CA GLU A 68 -8.95 7.53 28.39
C GLU A 68 -9.18 8.25 27.06
N ASN A 69 -9.94 9.35 27.08
CA ASN A 69 -10.21 10.15 25.88
C ASN A 69 -8.95 10.81 25.33
N GLU A 70 -8.03 11.26 26.19
CA GLU A 70 -6.75 11.83 25.74
C GLU A 70 -5.89 10.80 25.02
N ALA A 71 -5.82 9.58 25.57
CA ALA A 71 -5.14 8.45 24.94
C ALA A 71 -5.79 8.06 23.59
N GLU A 72 -7.12 8.06 23.52
CA GLU A 72 -7.84 7.80 22.27
C GLU A 72 -7.55 8.88 21.21
N ILE A 73 -7.61 10.16 21.59
CA ILE A 73 -7.28 11.28 20.68
C ILE A 73 -5.84 11.14 20.18
N ALA A 74 -4.88 10.79 21.03
CA ALA A 74 -3.50 10.57 20.63
C ALA A 74 -3.38 9.43 19.61
N SER A 75 -4.03 8.29 19.87
CA SER A 75 -4.06 7.14 18.95
C SER A 75 -4.70 7.49 17.60
N GLN A 76 -5.83 8.21 17.62
CA GLN A 76 -6.50 8.65 16.39
C GLN A 76 -5.62 9.61 15.58
N ARG A 77 -4.90 10.53 16.23
CA ARG A 77 -3.94 11.44 15.57
C ARG A 77 -2.81 10.66 14.90
N GLU A 78 -2.25 9.66 15.56
CA GLU A 78 -1.22 8.79 14.99
C GLU A 78 -1.75 8.03 13.75
N GLN A 79 -2.98 7.52 13.81
CA GLN A 79 -3.61 6.86 12.68
C GLN A 79 -3.83 7.81 11.49
N ILE A 80 -4.29 9.03 11.73
CA ILE A 80 -4.44 10.06 10.71
C ILE A 80 -3.09 10.36 10.05
N GLU A 81 -2.03 10.48 10.84
CA GLU A 81 -0.68 10.73 10.32
C GLU A 81 -0.15 9.54 9.50
N ARG A 82 -0.38 8.31 9.96
CA ARG A 82 0.00 7.11 9.22
C ARG A 82 -0.74 7.04 7.88
N LEU A 83 -2.04 7.27 7.88
CA LEU A 83 -2.87 7.25 6.67
C LEU A 83 -2.51 8.39 5.72
N SER A 84 -2.19 9.59 6.23
CA SER A 84 -1.76 10.71 5.39
C SER A 84 -0.42 10.42 4.70
N ARG A 85 0.54 9.79 5.40
CA ARG A 85 1.80 9.32 4.81
C ARG A 85 1.58 8.26 3.74
N GLN A 86 0.67 7.30 3.96
CA GLN A 86 0.32 6.28 2.96
C GLN A 86 -0.31 6.91 1.72
N LYS A 87 -1.24 7.84 1.91
CA LYS A 87 -1.87 8.58 0.82
C LYS A 87 -0.82 9.33 -0.01
N ALA A 88 0.09 10.07 0.62
CA ALA A 88 1.15 10.80 -0.09
C ALA A 88 2.07 9.88 -0.91
N ARG A 89 2.41 8.70 -0.38
CA ARG A 89 3.19 7.69 -1.11
C ARG A 89 2.45 7.20 -2.36
N LEU A 90 1.19 6.81 -2.21
CA LEU A 90 0.37 6.35 -3.33
C LEU A 90 0.14 7.44 -4.38
N GLU A 91 -0.06 8.70 -3.96
CA GLU A 91 -0.16 9.83 -4.89
C GLU A 91 1.13 10.02 -5.70
N THR A 92 2.28 9.87 -5.06
CA THR A 92 3.59 9.93 -5.72
C THR A 92 3.76 8.78 -6.72
N GLU A 93 3.43 7.55 -6.32
CA GLU A 93 3.46 6.37 -7.20
C GLU A 93 2.54 6.57 -8.42
N LEU A 94 1.31 7.03 -8.21
CA LEU A 94 0.39 7.33 -9.31
C LEU A 94 0.93 8.41 -10.25
N GLN A 95 1.62 9.42 -9.72
CA GLN A 95 2.22 10.47 -10.54
C GLN A 95 3.39 9.95 -11.37
N THR A 96 4.26 9.12 -10.80
CA THR A 96 5.35 8.46 -11.54
C THR A 96 4.81 7.54 -12.64
N LEU A 97 3.74 6.80 -12.36
CA LEU A 97 3.10 5.93 -13.34
C LEU A 97 2.48 6.74 -14.49
N LYS A 98 1.79 7.85 -14.18
CA LYS A 98 1.26 8.77 -15.21
C LYS A 98 2.36 9.33 -16.10
N GLN A 99 3.49 9.75 -15.54
CA GLN A 99 4.63 10.25 -16.32
C GLN A 99 5.23 9.15 -17.21
N THR A 100 5.36 7.93 -16.70
CA THR A 100 5.88 6.78 -17.47
C THR A 100 4.96 6.45 -18.64
N ILE A 101 3.63 6.49 -18.44
CA ILE A 101 2.65 6.23 -19.51
C ILE A 101 2.58 7.41 -20.52
N GLN A 102 2.78 8.65 -20.07
CA GLN A 102 2.79 9.85 -20.93
C GLN A 102 4.10 10.10 -21.67
N GLN A 103 5.17 9.34 -21.39
CA GLN A 103 6.37 9.30 -22.23
C GLN A 103 6.21 8.20 -23.29
N PRO A 104 5.68 8.47 -24.50
CA PRO A 104 5.71 7.48 -25.56
C PRO A 104 7.17 7.30 -26.01
N ASN A 105 7.68 6.07 -25.91
CA ASN A 105 8.37 5.42 -27.02
C ASN A 105 9.61 6.11 -27.66
N LEU A 106 10.31 7.03 -27.00
CA LEU A 106 11.51 7.67 -27.57
C LEU A 106 12.72 6.73 -27.67
N THR A 107 12.79 5.68 -26.84
CA THR A 107 13.88 4.69 -26.90
C THR A 107 13.58 3.54 -27.87
N ALA A 108 12.33 3.06 -27.94
CA ALA A 108 11.97 1.98 -28.86
C ALA A 108 11.86 2.42 -30.34
N PHE A 109 11.47 3.67 -30.61
CA PHE A 109 11.43 4.19 -32.00
C PHE A 109 12.78 4.69 -32.51
N SER A 110 13.72 5.06 -31.64
CA SER A 110 15.08 5.42 -32.08
C SER A 110 15.94 4.18 -32.39
N GLU A 111 15.74 3.07 -31.68
CA GLU A 111 16.37 1.78 -32.04
C GLU A 111 15.70 1.14 -33.27
N GLY A 112 14.36 1.19 -33.37
CA GLY A 112 13.64 0.75 -34.57
C GLY A 112 14.00 1.54 -35.83
N GLY A 113 14.20 2.85 -35.71
CA GLY A 113 14.65 3.70 -36.83
C GLY A 113 16.08 3.42 -37.29
N LYS A 114 16.99 3.10 -36.37
CA LYS A 114 18.37 2.69 -36.70
C LYS A 114 18.44 1.31 -37.38
N LEU A 115 17.54 0.39 -37.03
CA LEU A 115 17.45 -0.92 -37.68
C LEU A 115 16.91 -0.85 -39.12
N ILE A 116 16.10 0.15 -39.45
CA ILE A 116 15.60 0.35 -40.83
C ILE A 116 16.67 1.02 -41.72
N GLN A 117 17.51 1.92 -41.20
CA GLN A 117 18.65 2.48 -41.95
C GLN A 117 19.83 1.51 -42.09
N ALA A 118 20.00 0.56 -41.17
CA ALA A 118 21.03 -0.48 -41.31
C ALA A 118 20.72 -1.49 -42.43
N LYS A 119 19.45 -1.62 -42.85
CA LYS A 119 19.03 -2.52 -43.94
C LYS A 119 18.99 -1.88 -45.32
N SER A 120 19.22 -0.57 -45.44
CA SER A 120 19.32 0.13 -46.73
C SER A 120 20.76 0.31 -47.23
N GLN A 121 21.73 -0.43 -46.68
CA GLN A 121 23.05 -0.54 -47.33
C GLN A 121 23.04 -1.62 -48.43
N PRO A 122 23.45 -1.30 -49.67
CA PRO A 122 23.45 -2.22 -50.79
C PRO A 122 24.69 -3.13 -50.73
N SER A 123 24.73 -4.08 -49.79
CA SER A 123 25.88 -4.97 -49.61
C SER A 123 25.70 -6.36 -50.24
N TYR A 124 24.50 -6.72 -50.70
CA TYR A 124 24.30 -8.05 -51.29
C TYR A 124 24.77 -8.16 -52.75
N SER A 125 24.75 -7.10 -53.55
CA SER A 125 25.17 -7.18 -54.97
C SER A 125 26.70 -7.20 -55.13
N GLN A 126 27.45 -6.51 -54.26
CA GLN A 126 28.92 -6.48 -54.33
C GLN A 126 29.55 -7.77 -53.80
N ALA A 127 29.01 -8.35 -52.72
CA ALA A 127 29.45 -9.66 -52.23
C ALA A 127 29.17 -10.77 -53.25
N SER A 128 28.02 -10.72 -53.94
CA SER A 128 27.68 -11.66 -55.00
C SER A 128 28.63 -11.56 -56.20
N GLN A 129 28.97 -10.34 -56.65
CA GLN A 129 29.91 -10.15 -57.77
C GLN A 129 31.34 -10.57 -57.42
N SER A 130 31.76 -10.34 -56.17
CA SER A 130 33.08 -10.74 -55.67
C SER A 130 33.22 -12.26 -55.69
N LEU A 131 32.22 -13.00 -55.16
CA LEU A 131 32.20 -14.46 -55.16
C LEU A 131 32.13 -15.07 -56.57
N LEU A 132 31.40 -14.43 -57.50
CA LEU A 132 31.39 -14.85 -58.91
C LEU A 132 32.76 -14.66 -59.59
N SER A 133 33.45 -13.55 -59.31
CA SER A 133 34.78 -13.29 -59.87
C SER A 133 35.86 -14.21 -59.28
N GLU A 134 35.73 -14.56 -58.01
CA GLU A 134 36.63 -15.48 -57.31
C GLU A 134 36.39 -16.93 -57.75
N SER A 135 35.13 -17.33 -57.93
CA SER A 135 34.76 -18.62 -58.53
C SER A 135 35.30 -18.74 -59.97
N GLN A 136 35.23 -17.69 -60.80
CA GLN A 136 35.80 -17.73 -62.14
C GLN A 136 37.34 -17.80 -62.16
N ARG A 137 38.02 -17.18 -61.17
CA ARG A 137 39.48 -17.31 -61.01
C ARG A 137 39.86 -18.72 -60.57
N GLN A 138 39.11 -19.33 -59.66
CA GLN A 138 39.32 -20.72 -59.22
C GLN A 138 39.02 -21.73 -60.35
N VAL A 139 38.00 -21.52 -61.18
CA VAL A 139 37.73 -22.38 -62.35
C VAL A 139 38.84 -22.25 -63.40
N LYS A 140 39.43 -21.08 -63.60
CA LYS A 140 40.60 -20.92 -64.49
C LYS A 140 41.87 -21.55 -63.91
N ALA A 141 42.06 -21.49 -62.59
CA ALA A 141 43.18 -22.16 -61.91
C ALA A 141 43.04 -23.69 -61.88
N ALA A 142 41.82 -24.22 -61.65
CA ALA A 142 41.52 -25.65 -61.69
C ALA A 142 41.66 -26.23 -63.11
N LYS A 143 41.27 -25.47 -64.15
CA LYS A 143 41.56 -25.83 -65.55
C LYS A 143 43.05 -25.82 -65.91
N ALA A 144 43.91 -25.24 -65.07
CA ALA A 144 45.36 -25.30 -65.19
C ALA A 144 46.00 -26.38 -64.28
N SER A 145 45.25 -27.04 -63.39
CA SER A 145 45.81 -28.04 -62.46
C SER A 145 45.10 -29.40 -62.38
N GLU A 146 44.05 -29.67 -63.16
CA GLU A 146 43.45 -31.01 -63.28
C GLU A 146 43.80 -31.68 -64.61
N ASN A 147 45.11 -31.86 -64.81
CA ASN A 147 45.64 -33.10 -65.37
C ASN A 147 46.12 -33.96 -64.18
N LYS A 148 45.17 -34.62 -63.51
CA LYS A 148 45.32 -35.84 -62.67
C LYS A 148 44.20 -35.91 -61.63
N GLY A 149 43.53 -37.06 -61.60
CA GLY A 149 43.10 -37.66 -60.33
C GLY A 149 41.62 -37.54 -59.98
N GLN A 150 40.86 -38.53 -60.48
CA GLN A 150 39.50 -38.87 -60.06
C GLN A 150 39.37 -39.12 -58.54
N SER A 151 38.20 -38.81 -57.99
CA SER A 151 37.22 -39.82 -57.52
C SER A 151 36.48 -39.39 -56.25
N SER A 152 35.17 -39.51 -56.34
CA SER A 152 34.12 -39.14 -55.39
C SER A 152 33.73 -40.26 -54.42
N LYS A 153 33.16 -39.89 -53.27
CA LYS A 153 32.24 -40.70 -52.43
C LYS A 153 31.38 -39.74 -51.57
N LYS A 154 30.07 -39.62 -51.82
CA LYS A 154 28.93 -40.12 -51.01
C LYS A 154 29.21 -40.07 -49.48
N THR A 155 28.33 -39.57 -48.61
CA THR A 155 26.99 -40.10 -48.29
C THR A 155 26.26 -39.18 -47.29
N SER A 156 24.94 -39.23 -47.32
CA SER A 156 23.93 -38.65 -46.40
C SER A 156 23.91 -39.32 -45.01
N GLN A 157 23.34 -38.64 -43.99
CA GLN A 157 22.50 -39.15 -42.87
C GLN A 157 22.34 -37.99 -41.84
N GLN A 158 21.15 -37.50 -41.45
CA GLN A 158 20.00 -38.09 -40.75
C GLN A 158 20.18 -38.18 -39.22
N ALA A 159 19.32 -37.47 -38.47
CA ALA A 159 18.85 -37.71 -37.07
C ALA A 159 18.35 -36.37 -36.48
N LYS A 160 17.44 -36.23 -35.51
CA LYS A 160 16.30 -36.95 -34.88
C LYS A 160 16.04 -36.15 -33.57
N ALA A 161 14.84 -36.29 -32.97
CA ALA A 161 14.54 -36.06 -31.54
C ALA A 161 14.50 -34.58 -31.07
N SER A 162 13.66 -34.12 -30.12
CA SER A 162 12.68 -34.74 -29.21
C SER A 162 11.76 -33.67 -28.60
N GLN A 163 10.65 -34.14 -28.01
CA GLN A 163 9.67 -33.43 -27.16
C GLN A 163 10.31 -32.77 -25.93
N ASP A 164 9.69 -31.71 -25.38
CA ASP A 164 9.24 -31.74 -23.98
C ASP A 164 8.28 -30.60 -23.57
N LYS A 165 7.36 -30.93 -22.66
CA LYS A 165 6.40 -30.04 -21.97
C LYS A 165 6.78 -29.94 -20.49
N GLN A 166 6.83 -28.74 -19.91
CA GLN A 166 6.82 -28.49 -18.45
C GLN A 166 5.98 -27.21 -18.21
N LYS A 167 4.80 -27.27 -17.57
CA LYS A 167 4.45 -27.36 -16.14
C LYS A 167 4.76 -26.10 -15.32
N ALA A 168 3.69 -25.54 -14.76
CA ALA A 168 3.62 -24.33 -13.95
C ALA A 168 3.98 -24.59 -12.47
N ASP A 169 4.53 -23.55 -11.84
CA ASP A 169 5.10 -23.52 -10.49
C ASP A 169 4.09 -22.91 -9.48
N PRO A 170 3.79 -23.54 -8.32
CA PRO A 170 2.90 -23.00 -7.31
C PRO A 170 3.68 -22.45 -6.10
N SER A 171 3.99 -21.15 -6.08
CA SER A 171 4.47 -20.49 -4.85
C SER A 171 4.15 -18.99 -4.80
N VAL A 172 2.89 -18.63 -4.52
CA VAL A 172 2.57 -17.33 -3.92
C VAL A 172 1.44 -17.53 -2.91
N VAL A 173 1.80 -17.60 -1.63
CA VAL A 173 0.84 -17.57 -0.51
C VAL A 173 0.58 -16.10 -0.18
N TYR A 174 -0.64 -15.63 -0.45
CA TYR A 174 -1.09 -14.28 -0.09
C TYR A 174 -1.60 -14.28 1.35
N TYR A 175 -1.01 -13.46 2.22
CA TYR A 175 -1.43 -13.33 3.62
C TYR A 175 -2.55 -12.28 3.73
N ASP A 176 -3.78 -12.71 4.06
CA ASP A 176 -4.92 -11.84 4.33
C ASP A 176 -4.99 -11.51 5.84
N PRO A 177 -4.77 -10.25 6.27
CA PRO A 177 -4.80 -9.86 7.67
C PRO A 177 -6.21 -9.79 8.28
N PHE A 178 -7.29 -10.08 7.52
CA PHE A 178 -8.67 -10.01 8.01
C PHE A 178 -9.35 -11.36 8.26
N ALA A 179 -8.69 -12.49 8.00
CA ALA A 179 -9.27 -13.83 8.20
C ALA A 179 -9.35 -14.28 9.68
N ALA A 180 -8.77 -13.54 10.64
CA ALA A 180 -8.61 -13.99 12.02
C ALA A 180 -9.74 -13.61 13.02
N LYS A 181 -10.90 -13.12 12.57
CA LYS A 181 -12.00 -12.71 13.48
C LYS A 181 -13.38 -13.31 13.16
N LYS A 182 -13.45 -14.62 12.90
CA LYS A 182 -14.75 -15.32 12.76
C LYS A 182 -14.90 -16.64 13.53
N ALA A 183 -14.03 -16.93 14.49
CA ALA A 183 -14.09 -18.17 15.25
C ALA A 183 -13.97 -17.96 16.77
N GLN A 184 -14.69 -17.00 17.35
CA GLN A 184 -14.96 -17.01 18.80
C GLN A 184 -16.38 -16.50 19.07
N GLY A 185 -17.21 -17.37 19.64
CA GLY A 185 -18.44 -17.00 20.33
C GLY A 185 -19.73 -17.48 19.66
N LEU A 186 -20.07 -18.76 19.85
CA LEU A 186 -21.46 -19.23 20.07
C LEU A 186 -21.46 -20.73 20.42
N SER A 187 -21.29 -21.05 21.71
CA SER A 187 -21.86 -22.27 22.28
C SER A 187 -22.53 -21.91 23.60
N LYS A 188 -23.85 -21.85 23.58
CA LYS A 188 -24.71 -21.80 24.76
C LYS A 188 -24.82 -23.21 25.33
N THR A 189 -24.63 -23.38 26.62
CA THR A 189 -25.21 -24.49 27.38
C THR A 189 -25.76 -23.93 28.70
N PRO A 190 -27.00 -24.30 29.09
CA PRO A 190 -27.55 -23.94 30.39
C PRO A 190 -26.96 -24.85 31.47
N ARG A 191 -26.89 -24.36 32.70
CA ARG A 191 -26.73 -25.23 33.87
C ARG A 191 -27.86 -24.93 34.85
N ASP A 192 -28.53 -26.02 35.22
CA ASP A 192 -29.53 -26.15 36.27
C ASP A 192 -29.04 -25.63 37.64
#